data_AF-A0A8B9LSW9-F1
#
_entry.id   AF-A0A8B9LSW9-F1
#
_cell.length_a   1.000
_cell.length_b   1.000
_cell.length_c   1.000
_cell.angle_alpha   90.00
_cell.angle_beta   90.00
_cell.angle_gamma   90.00
#
_symmetry.space_group_name_H-M   'P 1'
#
loop_
_entity.id
_entity.type
_entity.pdbx_description
1 polymer ?
#
loop_
_entity_poly.entity_id
_entity_poly.type
_entity_poly.pdbx_seq_one_letter_code
_entity_poly.pdbx_strand_id
1 'polypeptide(L)'
;VVHLQYNTSSVLKIILKKIYEKSTQKHNLMNFFNPEYGVRRGHPRVIVAFVDGWPSDNLEDAAVMARESGINVFVVSVAKPIPEEMGLVRDQDYTKKAVCKDNGFFTMTMPSWFSTNKFVKPLAQKLCSIDQLLCSKTCYNSVNLGFLIDGSSSVGDTNFRLVLSLISSIARNFDISDIGSRVGAIQFTYDQRLEFGFNEHTTKDDALRAIQNIPYMSGGTATGDAITYAVENLYVPRSMGMGKKYLIIVTDGQSYDDVRGPAIAAQRAGITVFTVGVAWAPMEDLRAMASEPKDTHTFFTREFTGLEQFEQPIVRGICRDFTEFN
;
A
#
# COMPACT_ATOMS: atom_id res chain seq x y z
N VAL A 1 -21.00 -12.61 -2.79
CA VAL A 1 -22.02 -13.68 -2.65
C VAL A 1 -21.57 -14.59 -1.53
N VAL A 2 -22.28 -14.61 -0.40
CA VAL A 2 -21.99 -15.53 0.72
C VAL A 2 -22.69 -16.84 0.40
N HIS A 3 -21.97 -17.86 -0.07
CA HIS A 3 -22.55 -19.19 -0.20
C HIS A 3 -22.64 -19.86 1.17
N LEU A 4 -23.80 -19.75 1.81
CA LEU A 4 -24.19 -20.52 2.97
C LEU A 4 -24.68 -21.90 2.50
N GLN A 5 -23.86 -22.94 2.65
CA GLN A 5 -24.34 -24.32 2.58
C GLN A 5 -24.82 -24.74 3.96
N TYR A 6 -26.14 -24.84 4.13
CA TYR A 6 -26.79 -25.48 5.26
C TYR A 6 -26.85 -26.99 5.04
N ASN A 7 -26.35 -27.77 5.99
CA ASN A 7 -26.91 -29.11 6.24
C ASN A 7 -26.80 -29.47 7.72
N THR A 8 -27.87 -30.01 8.25
CA THR A 8 -28.24 -30.13 9.67
C THR A 8 -27.22 -30.88 10.54
N SER A 9 -27.05 -30.38 11.78
CA SER A 9 -26.35 -30.99 12.95
C SER A 9 -24.83 -30.77 13.16
N SER A 10 -24.09 -30.02 12.34
CA SER A 10 -22.69 -29.64 12.65
C SER A 10 -22.24 -28.30 12.04
N VAL A 11 -23.18 -27.38 11.91
CA VAL A 11 -23.03 -26.18 11.07
C VAL A 11 -22.29 -25.08 11.83
N LEU A 12 -20.95 -25.04 11.68
CA LEU A 12 -20.18 -23.88 11.20
C LEU A 12 -18.65 -24.00 11.42
N LYS A 13 -18.10 -25.21 11.41
CA LYS A 13 -16.64 -25.43 11.25
C LYS A 13 -16.15 -25.21 9.80
N ILE A 14 -17.02 -24.91 8.85
CA ILE A 14 -16.83 -25.30 7.44
C ILE A 14 -16.04 -24.30 6.58
N ILE A 15 -15.94 -23.00 6.89
CA ILE A 15 -15.25 -22.06 5.99
C ILE A 15 -13.72 -22.10 6.19
N LEU A 16 -13.23 -21.90 7.42
CA LEU A 16 -11.80 -21.98 7.71
C LEU A 16 -11.26 -23.41 7.63
N LYS A 17 -12.03 -24.41 8.09
CA LYS A 17 -11.58 -25.81 8.02
C LYS A 17 -11.56 -26.35 6.58
N LYS A 18 -12.48 -25.94 5.69
CA LYS A 18 -12.34 -26.24 4.24
C LYS A 18 -11.17 -25.49 3.61
N ILE A 19 -10.83 -24.28 4.08
CA ILE A 19 -9.63 -23.57 3.63
C ILE A 19 -8.39 -24.33 4.10
N TYR A 20 -8.31 -24.75 5.36
CA TYR A 20 -7.17 -25.43 5.97
C TYR A 20 -6.98 -26.89 5.50
N GLU A 21 -8.05 -27.70 5.46
CA GLU A 21 -8.01 -29.07 4.91
C GLU A 21 -7.70 -29.08 3.41
N LYS A 22 -7.88 -27.95 2.71
CA LYS A 22 -7.44 -27.75 1.32
C LYS A 22 -6.16 -26.89 1.19
N SER A 23 -5.59 -26.36 2.27
CA SER A 23 -4.45 -25.41 2.25
C SER A 23 -3.09 -26.09 2.29
N THR A 24 -3.02 -27.41 2.21
CA THR A 24 -1.79 -28.11 1.79
C THR A 24 -1.36 -27.72 0.37
N GLN A 25 -2.20 -26.98 -0.39
CA GLN A 25 -1.81 -26.32 -1.62
C GLN A 25 -2.27 -24.86 -1.66
N LYS A 26 -1.31 -23.94 -1.79
CA LYS A 26 -1.44 -22.49 -2.09
C LYS A 26 -2.44 -22.16 -3.21
N HIS A 27 -2.78 -23.16 -4.03
CA HIS A 27 -3.66 -23.11 -5.19
C HIS A 27 -5.15 -22.82 -4.88
N ASN A 28 -5.66 -23.14 -3.68
CA ASN A 28 -7.11 -23.11 -3.41
C ASN A 28 -7.68 -21.79 -2.84
N LEU A 29 -6.88 -20.96 -2.18
CA LEU A 29 -7.34 -19.63 -1.71
C LEU A 29 -7.59 -18.67 -2.89
N MET A 30 -6.80 -18.82 -3.96
CA MET A 30 -6.97 -18.08 -5.22
C MET A 30 -8.30 -18.41 -5.91
N ASN A 31 -8.82 -19.63 -5.76
CA ASN A 31 -10.08 -20.04 -6.38
C ASN A 31 -11.30 -19.35 -5.77
N PHE A 32 -11.30 -19.04 -4.46
CA PHE A 32 -12.42 -18.31 -3.84
C PHE A 32 -12.48 -16.83 -4.24
N PHE A 33 -11.32 -16.24 -4.56
CA PHE A 33 -11.19 -14.84 -4.95
C PHE A 33 -10.73 -14.68 -6.41
N ASN A 34 -11.18 -15.57 -7.29
CA ASN A 34 -10.99 -15.45 -8.73
C ASN A 34 -12.09 -14.55 -9.34
N PRO A 35 -11.77 -13.67 -10.31
CA PRO A 35 -12.74 -12.88 -11.07
C PRO A 35 -13.98 -13.65 -11.56
N GLU A 36 -13.83 -14.90 -11.98
CA GLU A 36 -14.92 -15.77 -12.43
C GLU A 36 -15.94 -16.11 -11.34
N TYR A 37 -15.56 -15.98 -10.07
CA TYR A 37 -16.43 -16.19 -8.90
C TYR A 37 -16.87 -14.87 -8.24
N GLY A 38 -16.76 -13.74 -8.96
CA GLY A 38 -17.41 -12.48 -8.57
C GLY A 38 -16.55 -11.51 -7.74
N VAL A 39 -15.23 -11.62 -7.81
CA VAL A 39 -14.32 -10.59 -7.26
C VAL A 39 -14.41 -9.30 -8.07
N ARG A 40 -14.58 -8.18 -7.36
CA ARG A 40 -14.66 -6.84 -7.95
C ARG A 40 -13.37 -6.07 -7.71
N ARG A 41 -12.83 -5.45 -8.75
CA ARG A 41 -11.71 -4.51 -8.63
C ARG A 41 -12.10 -3.34 -7.70
N GLY A 42 -11.14 -2.84 -6.91
CA GLY A 42 -11.33 -1.72 -6.00
C GLY A 42 -12.15 -2.02 -4.73
N HIS A 43 -12.53 -3.27 -4.47
CA HIS A 43 -13.28 -3.65 -3.28
C HIS A 43 -12.44 -4.56 -2.36
N PRO A 44 -12.49 -4.40 -1.03
CA PRO A 44 -11.76 -5.27 -0.11
C PRO A 44 -12.18 -6.74 -0.28
N ARG A 45 -11.19 -7.63 -0.38
CA ARG A 45 -11.42 -9.07 -0.25
C ARG A 45 -11.53 -9.40 1.23
N VAL A 46 -12.61 -10.04 1.65
CA VAL A 46 -12.84 -10.33 3.08
C VAL A 46 -13.28 -11.78 3.25
N ILE A 47 -12.63 -12.48 4.18
CA ILE A 47 -13.08 -13.76 4.74
C ILE A 47 -13.69 -13.46 6.11
N VAL A 48 -14.94 -13.90 6.31
CA VAL A 48 -15.57 -13.91 7.62
C VAL A 48 -15.47 -15.31 8.20
N ALA A 49 -14.60 -15.43 9.20
CA ALA A 49 -14.29 -16.63 9.94
C ALA A 49 -15.16 -16.71 11.19
N PHE A 50 -16.13 -17.61 11.20
CA PHE A 50 -16.87 -17.89 12.42
C PHE A 50 -16.20 -19.05 13.18
N VAL A 51 -15.94 -18.84 14.46
CA VAL A 51 -15.26 -19.81 15.33
C VAL A 51 -16.16 -20.10 16.52
N ASP A 52 -16.70 -21.31 16.58
CA ASP A 52 -17.50 -21.79 17.70
C ASP A 52 -16.60 -22.45 18.75
N GLY A 53 -16.48 -21.83 19.92
CA GLY A 53 -15.50 -22.20 20.95
C GLY A 53 -14.08 -21.71 20.63
N TRP A 54 -13.12 -22.64 20.56
CA TRP A 54 -11.71 -22.36 20.27
C TRP A 54 -11.12 -23.31 19.23
N PRO A 55 -10.16 -22.85 18.41
CA PRO A 55 -9.52 -23.70 17.41
C PRO A 55 -8.64 -24.77 18.09
N SER A 56 -8.67 -25.97 17.51
CA SER A 56 -7.79 -27.09 17.91
C SER A 56 -6.42 -27.05 17.22
N ASP A 57 -6.30 -26.22 16.19
CA ASP A 57 -5.19 -26.05 15.25
C ASP A 57 -4.68 -24.60 15.23
N ASN A 58 -3.55 -24.36 14.55
CA ASN A 58 -2.97 -23.01 14.45
C ASN A 58 -3.71 -22.19 13.38
N LEU A 59 -4.53 -21.23 13.84
CA LEU A 59 -5.24 -20.30 12.96
C LEU A 59 -4.30 -19.25 12.32
N GLU A 60 -3.14 -18.98 12.95
CA GLU A 60 -2.22 -17.92 12.55
C GLU A 60 -1.65 -18.13 11.15
N ASP A 61 -1.16 -19.34 10.83
CA ASP A 61 -0.50 -19.62 9.54
C ASP A 61 -1.47 -19.41 8.35
N ALA A 62 -2.71 -19.88 8.50
CA ALA A 62 -3.75 -19.69 7.50
C ALA A 62 -4.15 -18.22 7.35
N ALA A 63 -4.20 -17.49 8.47
CA ALA A 63 -4.51 -16.07 8.48
C ALA A 63 -3.37 -15.22 7.90
N VAL A 64 -2.11 -15.54 8.17
CA VAL A 64 -0.93 -14.94 7.53
C VAL A 64 -1.02 -15.12 6.03
N MET A 65 -1.24 -16.35 5.55
CA MET A 65 -1.36 -16.64 4.12
C MET A 65 -2.49 -15.85 3.45
N ALA A 66 -3.65 -15.72 4.11
CA ALA A 66 -4.76 -14.92 3.61
C ALA A 66 -4.40 -13.42 3.55
N ARG A 67 -3.79 -12.87 4.60
CA ARG A 67 -3.37 -11.46 4.67
C ARG A 67 -2.31 -11.13 3.63
N GLU A 68 -1.32 -12.00 3.44
CA GLU A 68 -0.29 -11.87 2.41
C GLU A 68 -0.87 -11.90 1.00
N SER A 69 -1.95 -12.66 0.80
CA SER A 69 -2.70 -12.71 -0.46
C SER A 69 -3.64 -11.51 -0.65
N GLY A 70 -3.61 -10.53 0.27
CA GLY A 70 -4.46 -9.35 0.24
C GLY A 70 -5.92 -9.66 0.53
N ILE A 71 -6.19 -10.57 1.47
CA ILE A 71 -7.52 -10.90 1.96
C ILE A 71 -7.61 -10.51 3.45
N ASN A 72 -8.62 -9.72 3.79
CA ASN A 72 -8.92 -9.32 5.15
C ASN A 72 -9.59 -10.46 5.90
N VAL A 73 -9.08 -10.80 7.08
CA VAL A 73 -9.68 -11.82 7.93
C VAL A 73 -10.49 -11.13 9.02
N PHE A 74 -11.79 -11.41 9.06
CA PHE A 74 -12.71 -10.94 10.09
C PHE A 74 -13.17 -12.13 10.92
N VAL A 75 -12.93 -12.12 12.23
CA VAL A 75 -13.24 -13.26 13.10
C VAL A 75 -14.51 -12.99 13.93
N VAL A 76 -15.45 -13.91 13.89
CA VAL A 76 -16.66 -13.92 14.72
C VAL A 76 -16.56 -15.10 15.68
N SER A 77 -16.19 -14.84 16.92
CA SER A 77 -16.22 -15.85 17.99
C SER A 77 -17.66 -16.09 18.43
N VAL A 78 -18.13 -17.32 18.31
CA VAL A 78 -19.44 -17.77 18.79
C VAL A 78 -19.21 -18.61 20.03
N ALA A 79 -20.00 -18.36 21.08
CA ALA A 79 -19.89 -19.06 22.36
C ALA A 79 -18.42 -19.14 22.84
N LYS A 80 -17.84 -17.98 23.17
CA LYS A 80 -16.46 -17.92 23.66
C LYS A 80 -16.24 -18.89 24.83
N PRO A 81 -15.01 -19.44 24.98
CA PRO A 81 -14.67 -20.32 26.09
C PRO A 81 -15.06 -19.68 27.43
N ILE A 82 -15.72 -20.45 28.28
CA ILE A 82 -15.99 -20.01 29.66
C ILE A 82 -14.68 -20.05 30.48
N PRO A 83 -14.58 -19.34 31.61
CA PRO A 83 -13.34 -19.29 32.41
C PRO A 83 -12.77 -20.66 32.76
N GLU A 84 -13.63 -21.65 32.99
CA GLU A 84 -13.26 -23.03 33.32
C GLU A 84 -12.60 -23.76 32.14
N GLU A 85 -12.92 -23.36 30.91
CA GLU A 85 -12.39 -23.92 29.67
C GLU A 85 -11.12 -23.21 29.19
N MET A 86 -10.78 -22.04 29.76
CA MET A 86 -9.63 -21.23 29.32
C MET A 86 -8.30 -21.99 29.40
N GLY A 87 -8.15 -22.92 30.35
CA GLY A 87 -6.97 -23.78 30.47
C GLY A 87 -6.83 -24.83 29.36
N LEU A 88 -7.90 -25.08 28.59
CA LEU A 88 -7.93 -26.01 27.46
C LEU A 88 -7.68 -25.32 26.12
N VAL A 89 -7.67 -23.99 26.11
CA VAL A 89 -7.42 -23.17 24.92
C VAL A 89 -5.91 -23.09 24.69
N ARG A 90 -5.42 -23.77 23.64
CA ARG A 90 -3.98 -23.81 23.31
C ARG A 90 -3.38 -22.43 23.02
N ASP A 91 -4.12 -21.59 22.30
CA ASP A 91 -3.72 -20.23 21.99
C ASP A 91 -4.86 -19.29 22.34
N GLN A 92 -4.74 -18.57 23.46
CA GLN A 92 -5.80 -17.68 23.94
C GLN A 92 -5.93 -16.40 23.10
N ASP A 93 -4.89 -16.05 22.34
CA ASP A 93 -4.83 -14.85 21.50
C ASP A 93 -5.07 -15.18 20.01
N TYR A 94 -5.59 -16.37 19.70
CA TYR A 94 -5.80 -16.83 18.32
C TYR A 94 -6.60 -15.84 17.46
N THR A 95 -7.58 -15.15 18.04
CA THR A 95 -8.39 -14.15 17.33
C THR A 95 -7.57 -12.91 16.99
N LYS A 96 -6.75 -12.43 17.92
CA LYS A 96 -5.87 -11.25 17.74
C LYS A 96 -4.80 -11.51 16.68
N LYS A 97 -4.22 -12.71 16.69
CA LYS A 97 -3.19 -13.13 15.72
C LYS A 97 -3.75 -13.34 14.32
N ALA A 98 -4.99 -13.82 14.23
CA ALA A 98 -5.66 -14.08 12.95
C ALA A 98 -6.12 -12.80 12.23
N VAL A 99 -6.55 -11.79 12.97
CA VAL A 99 -6.96 -10.52 12.37
C VAL A 99 -5.76 -9.65 12.02
N CYS A 100 -5.94 -8.70 11.12
CA CYS A 100 -4.82 -7.86 10.67
C CYS A 100 -4.42 -6.74 11.65
N LYS A 101 -5.38 -6.24 12.45
CA LYS A 101 -5.16 -5.24 13.50
C LYS A 101 -5.99 -5.63 14.72
N ASP A 102 -5.37 -5.66 15.89
CA ASP A 102 -6.07 -5.86 17.16
C ASP A 102 -6.58 -4.53 17.71
N ASN A 103 -7.52 -3.92 16.98
CA ASN A 103 -8.18 -2.66 17.37
C ASN A 103 -9.66 -2.86 17.71
N GLY A 104 -10.08 -4.12 17.90
CA GLY A 104 -11.49 -4.50 18.12
C GLY A 104 -12.41 -4.33 16.90
N PHE A 105 -11.89 -3.86 15.74
CA PHE A 105 -12.69 -3.73 14.54
C PHE A 105 -12.96 -5.09 13.89
N PHE A 106 -11.89 -5.85 13.64
CA PHE A 106 -11.87 -7.11 12.87
C PHE A 106 -12.38 -8.34 13.64
N THR A 107 -12.73 -8.15 14.91
CA THR A 107 -13.28 -9.20 15.76
C THR A 107 -14.69 -8.86 16.19
N MET A 108 -15.57 -9.85 16.26
CA MET A 108 -16.88 -9.74 16.88
C MET A 108 -17.13 -10.97 17.75
N THR A 109 -17.85 -10.80 18.86
CA THR A 109 -18.25 -11.93 19.71
C THR A 109 -19.77 -12.03 19.71
N MET A 110 -20.27 -13.25 19.48
CA MET A 110 -21.66 -13.61 19.57
C MET A 110 -21.83 -14.66 20.67
N PRO A 111 -22.81 -14.52 21.59
CA PRO A 111 -22.96 -15.47 22.68
C PRO A 111 -23.46 -16.84 22.21
N SER A 112 -24.22 -16.89 21.11
CA SER A 112 -24.79 -18.14 20.59
C SER A 112 -25.30 -18.01 19.16
N TRP A 113 -25.28 -19.12 18.41
CA TRP A 113 -25.92 -19.26 17.10
C TRP A 113 -27.39 -18.83 17.07
N PHE A 114 -28.13 -19.08 18.15
CA PHE A 114 -29.55 -18.71 18.22
C PHE A 114 -29.79 -17.19 18.23
N SER A 115 -28.75 -16.40 18.49
CA SER A 115 -28.80 -14.94 18.50
C SER A 115 -28.33 -14.27 17.21
N THR A 116 -28.01 -15.05 16.16
CA THR A 116 -27.39 -14.56 14.91
C THR A 116 -28.07 -13.34 14.32
N ASN A 117 -29.41 -13.31 14.30
CA ASN A 117 -30.19 -12.19 13.75
C ASN A 117 -29.84 -10.82 14.37
N LYS A 118 -29.46 -10.80 15.66
CA LYS A 118 -29.06 -9.56 16.36
C LYS A 118 -27.68 -9.06 15.91
N PHE A 119 -26.85 -9.93 15.36
CA PHE A 119 -25.47 -9.66 14.96
C PHE A 119 -25.29 -9.44 13.46
N VAL A 120 -26.30 -9.79 12.63
CA VAL A 120 -26.24 -9.56 11.17
C VAL A 120 -26.02 -8.09 10.84
N LYS A 121 -26.82 -7.17 11.41
CA LYS A 121 -26.71 -5.74 11.11
C LYS A 121 -25.38 -5.14 11.58
N PRO A 122 -24.92 -5.34 12.83
CA PRO A 122 -23.59 -4.88 13.27
C PRO A 122 -22.45 -5.45 12.43
N LEU A 123 -22.51 -6.74 12.08
CA LEU A 123 -21.50 -7.38 11.24
C LEU A 123 -21.49 -6.76 9.84
N ALA A 124 -22.66 -6.60 9.20
CA ALA A 124 -22.77 -5.97 7.90
C ALA A 124 -22.27 -4.52 7.93
N GLN A 125 -22.57 -3.75 8.98
CA GLN A 125 -22.05 -2.38 9.13
C GLN A 125 -20.52 -2.36 9.14
N LYS A 126 -19.89 -3.23 9.96
CA LYS A 126 -18.43 -3.36 9.98
C LYS A 126 -17.89 -3.82 8.62
N LEU A 127 -18.49 -4.84 7.99
CA LEU A 127 -18.08 -5.37 6.68
C LEU A 127 -18.36 -4.44 5.49
N CYS A 128 -19.15 -3.38 5.69
CA CYS A 128 -19.37 -2.33 4.69
C CYS A 128 -18.54 -1.06 4.97
N SER A 129 -17.83 -0.98 6.10
CA SER A 129 -16.91 0.13 6.40
C SER A 129 -15.57 -0.08 5.68
N ILE A 130 -15.57 0.20 4.37
CA ILE A 130 -14.43 -0.04 3.46
C ILE A 130 -13.12 0.55 4.04
N ASP A 131 -13.14 1.80 4.51
CA ASP A 131 -11.96 2.48 5.05
C ASP A 131 -11.38 1.77 6.29
N GLN A 132 -12.22 1.10 7.07
CA GLN A 132 -11.80 0.39 8.29
C GLN A 132 -11.43 -1.08 8.01
N LEU A 133 -11.90 -1.66 6.90
CA LEU A 133 -11.66 -3.05 6.50
C LEU A 133 -10.33 -3.29 5.80
N LEU A 134 -9.65 -2.25 5.35
CA LEU A 134 -8.47 -2.36 4.51
C LEU A 134 -7.22 -2.76 5.32
N CYS A 135 -6.91 -4.04 5.31
CA CYS A 135 -5.61 -4.64 5.65
C CYS A 135 -5.02 -5.50 4.53
N SER A 136 -5.76 -5.72 3.44
CA SER A 136 -5.24 -6.33 2.23
C SER A 136 -4.21 -5.40 1.61
N LYS A 137 -3.01 -5.91 1.30
CA LYS A 137 -2.01 -5.17 0.53
C LYS A 137 -2.63 -4.78 -0.82
N THR A 138 -2.93 -3.49 -0.96
CA THR A 138 -3.32 -2.85 -2.22
C THR A 138 -2.24 -1.84 -2.57
N CYS A 139 -2.27 -1.31 -3.79
CA CYS A 139 -1.39 -0.21 -4.15
C CYS A 139 -1.61 1.03 -3.27
N TYR A 140 -2.81 1.23 -2.73
CA TYR A 140 -3.13 2.42 -1.95
C TYR A 140 -2.52 2.39 -0.54
N ASN A 141 -2.30 1.20 0.04
CA ASN A 141 -1.89 1.05 1.45
C ASN A 141 -0.61 0.22 1.66
N SER A 142 0.11 -0.14 0.59
CA SER A 142 1.30 -1.02 0.67
C SER A 142 2.43 -0.57 -0.25
N VAL A 143 2.66 0.75 -0.34
CA VAL A 143 3.76 1.32 -1.14
C VAL A 143 4.64 2.27 -0.33
N ASN A 144 5.94 2.27 -0.64
CA ASN A 144 6.91 3.27 -0.20
C ASN A 144 7.16 4.22 -1.38
N LEU A 145 6.58 5.41 -1.32
CA LEU A 145 6.57 6.39 -2.41
C LEU A 145 7.57 7.52 -2.14
N GLY A 146 8.70 7.50 -2.83
CA GLY A 146 9.71 8.54 -2.76
C GLY A 146 9.48 9.60 -3.83
N PHE A 147 9.70 10.87 -3.47
CA PHE A 147 9.69 12.00 -4.39
C PHE A 147 11.10 12.57 -4.50
N LEU A 148 11.60 12.68 -5.73
CA LEU A 148 12.85 13.36 -6.06
C LEU A 148 12.50 14.67 -6.77
N ILE A 149 12.74 15.78 -6.09
CA ILE A 149 12.16 17.09 -6.43
C ILE A 149 13.27 18.03 -6.87
N ASP A 150 13.19 18.49 -8.11
CA ASP A 150 14.12 19.49 -8.64
C ASP A 150 13.87 20.85 -7.99
N GLY A 151 14.86 21.32 -7.23
CA GLY A 151 14.89 22.63 -6.57
C GLY A 151 15.84 23.62 -7.27
N SER A 152 16.19 23.36 -8.53
CA SER A 152 17.14 24.18 -9.28
C SER A 152 16.57 25.57 -9.60
N SER A 153 17.49 26.48 -9.94
CA SER A 153 17.15 27.88 -10.24
C SER A 153 16.23 28.03 -11.47
N SER A 154 16.22 27.07 -12.40
CA SER A 154 15.34 27.07 -13.58
C SER A 154 13.87 26.92 -13.22
N VAL A 155 13.58 26.15 -12.17
CA VAL A 155 12.21 25.95 -11.66
C VAL A 155 11.68 27.27 -11.13
N GLY A 156 12.37 27.88 -10.17
CA GLY A 156 11.92 29.10 -9.49
C GLY A 156 10.82 28.86 -8.46
N ASP A 157 10.77 29.70 -7.41
CA ASP A 157 9.92 29.50 -6.24
C ASP A 157 8.41 29.34 -6.58
N THR A 158 7.89 30.14 -7.50
CA THR A 158 6.48 30.08 -7.91
C THR A 158 6.12 28.72 -8.53
N ASN A 159 6.96 28.22 -9.45
CA ASN A 159 6.71 26.94 -10.10
C ASN A 159 6.99 25.76 -9.16
N PHE A 160 7.94 25.92 -8.23
CA PHE A 160 8.21 24.93 -7.20
C PHE A 160 6.96 24.63 -6.37
N ARG A 161 6.12 25.64 -6.08
CA ARG A 161 4.82 25.42 -5.44
C ARG A 161 3.85 24.55 -6.26
N LEU A 162 3.90 24.61 -7.59
CA LEU A 162 3.11 23.75 -8.46
C LEU A 162 3.63 22.30 -8.44
N VAL A 163 4.95 22.11 -8.38
CA VAL A 163 5.57 20.80 -8.18
C VAL A 163 5.13 20.20 -6.84
N LEU A 164 5.22 20.96 -5.75
CA LEU A 164 4.76 20.54 -4.43
C LEU A 164 3.26 20.19 -4.42
N SER A 165 2.44 20.94 -5.16
CA SER A 165 1.02 20.67 -5.33
C SER A 165 0.77 19.31 -6.01
N LEU A 166 1.45 19.02 -7.12
CA LEU A 166 1.34 17.73 -7.81
C LEU A 166 1.70 16.56 -6.87
N ILE A 167 2.87 16.61 -6.22
CA ILE A 167 3.30 15.51 -5.35
C ILE A 167 2.39 15.34 -4.13
N SER A 168 1.85 16.45 -3.59
CA SER A 168 0.85 16.43 -2.51
C SER A 168 -0.44 15.76 -2.96
N SER A 169 -0.93 16.07 -4.17
CA SER A 169 -2.11 15.44 -4.76
C SER A 169 -1.90 13.94 -5.02
N ILE A 170 -0.74 13.53 -5.53
CA ILE A 170 -0.41 12.11 -5.69
C ILE A 170 -0.40 11.42 -4.33
N ALA A 171 0.32 11.96 -3.34
CA ALA A 171 0.44 11.38 -2.00
C ALA A 171 -0.93 11.21 -1.30
N ARG A 172 -1.86 12.16 -1.51
CA ARG A 172 -3.21 12.14 -0.94
C ARG A 172 -4.03 10.89 -1.29
N ASN A 173 -3.78 10.31 -2.47
CA ASN A 173 -4.46 9.11 -2.96
C ASN A 173 -4.07 7.82 -2.20
N PHE A 174 -2.99 7.84 -1.42
CA PHE A 174 -2.48 6.68 -0.69
C PHE A 174 -2.82 6.76 0.82
N ASP A 175 -2.98 5.61 1.46
CA ASP A 175 -3.28 5.47 2.88
C ASP A 175 -1.99 5.54 3.71
N ILE A 176 -1.48 6.77 3.87
CA ILE A 176 -0.24 7.05 4.59
C ILE A 176 -0.40 6.76 6.08
N SER A 177 0.36 5.79 6.59
CA SER A 177 0.42 5.43 8.01
C SER A 177 1.68 4.64 8.36
N ASP A 178 1.94 4.44 9.65
CA ASP A 178 3.01 3.58 10.17
C ASP A 178 2.96 2.13 9.65
N ILE A 179 1.75 1.60 9.43
CA ILE A 179 1.51 0.24 8.95
C ILE A 179 1.00 0.16 7.50
N GLY A 180 0.84 1.31 6.84
CA GLY A 180 0.30 1.43 5.48
C GLY A 180 1.34 1.91 4.48
N SER A 181 0.90 2.78 3.56
CA SER A 181 1.82 3.44 2.64
C SER A 181 2.67 4.47 3.36
N ARG A 182 3.85 4.74 2.82
CA ARG A 182 4.79 5.71 3.39
C ARG A 182 5.31 6.62 2.30
N VAL A 183 5.62 7.85 2.66
CA VAL A 183 6.18 8.85 1.74
C VAL A 183 7.51 9.37 2.25
N GLY A 184 8.39 9.71 1.33
CA GLY A 184 9.66 10.38 1.62
C GLY A 184 9.98 11.36 0.51
N ALA A 185 10.72 12.40 0.83
CA ALA A 185 11.06 13.44 -0.13
C ALA A 185 12.53 13.82 -0.04
N ILE A 186 13.14 13.94 -1.22
CA ILE A 186 14.47 14.50 -1.41
C ILE A 186 14.32 15.66 -2.38
N GLN A 187 14.89 16.79 -2.03
CA GLN A 187 15.09 17.90 -2.97
C GLN A 187 16.53 17.86 -3.47
N PHE A 188 16.74 18.22 -4.74
CA PHE A 188 18.08 18.24 -5.32
C PHE A 188 18.34 19.49 -6.16
N THR A 189 19.60 19.91 -6.14
CA THR A 189 20.20 20.87 -7.09
C THR A 189 21.52 20.28 -7.60
N TYR A 190 22.67 20.93 -7.36
CA TYR A 190 23.98 20.27 -7.33
C TYR A 190 24.13 19.40 -6.08
N ASP A 191 23.50 19.80 -4.98
CA ASP A 191 23.50 19.07 -3.71
C ASP A 191 22.14 18.40 -3.48
N GLN A 192 22.12 17.34 -2.68
CA GLN A 192 20.91 16.60 -2.32
C GLN A 192 20.55 16.87 -0.85
N ARG A 193 19.27 17.17 -0.59
CA ARG A 193 18.74 17.34 0.76
C ARG A 193 17.60 16.36 1.00
N LEU A 194 17.78 15.47 1.98
CA LEU A 194 16.68 14.66 2.51
C LEU A 194 15.75 15.61 3.29
N GLU A 195 14.57 15.88 2.76
CA GLU A 195 13.57 16.72 3.43
C GLU A 195 12.91 15.94 4.56
N PHE A 196 12.53 14.68 4.29
CA PHE A 196 12.08 13.74 5.31
C PHE A 196 12.11 12.30 4.79
N GLY A 197 12.31 11.36 5.72
CA GLY A 197 12.34 9.92 5.42
C GLY A 197 10.97 9.23 5.57
N PHE A 198 10.88 7.96 5.14
CA PHE A 198 9.65 7.15 5.18
C PHE A 198 9.03 6.93 6.57
N ASN A 199 9.75 7.21 7.67
CA ASN A 199 9.27 7.00 9.05
C ASN A 199 8.93 8.30 9.79
N GLU A 200 9.17 9.46 9.19
CA GLU A 200 9.11 10.73 9.89
C GLU A 200 7.69 11.28 10.02
N HIS A 201 6.85 11.02 9.01
CA HIS A 201 5.46 11.44 8.98
C HIS A 201 4.53 10.23 8.83
N THR A 202 4.07 9.73 9.97
CA THR A 202 3.25 8.50 10.07
C THR A 202 1.75 8.75 9.97
N THR A 203 1.32 9.96 9.61
CA THR A 203 -0.08 10.28 9.31
C THR A 203 -0.19 11.00 7.97
N LYS A 204 -1.33 10.83 7.29
CA LYS A 204 -1.61 11.49 6.01
C LYS A 204 -1.51 13.01 6.13
N ASP A 205 -2.13 13.60 7.15
CA ASP A 205 -2.16 15.06 7.30
C ASP A 205 -0.77 15.63 7.62
N ASP A 206 0.04 14.94 8.43
CA ASP A 206 1.42 15.36 8.70
C ASP A 206 2.29 15.29 7.44
N ALA A 207 2.20 14.19 6.69
CA ALA A 207 2.94 14.01 5.45
C ALA A 207 2.58 15.06 4.40
N LEU A 208 1.27 15.34 4.21
CA LEU A 208 0.82 16.35 3.26
C LEU A 208 1.27 17.76 3.66
N ARG A 209 1.26 18.08 4.97
CA ARG A 209 1.79 19.36 5.48
C ARG A 209 3.29 19.47 5.29
N ALA A 210 4.04 18.39 5.56
CA ALA A 210 5.49 18.36 5.38
C ALA A 210 5.87 18.62 3.92
N ILE A 211 5.19 17.94 2.97
CA ILE A 211 5.36 18.17 1.53
C ILE A 211 5.16 19.64 1.16
N GLN A 212 4.05 20.26 1.60
CA GLN A 212 3.71 21.64 1.24
C GLN A 212 4.68 22.68 1.83
N ASN A 213 5.38 22.31 2.91
CA ASN A 213 6.31 23.17 3.63
C ASN A 213 7.78 22.96 3.25
N ILE A 214 8.08 22.09 2.28
CA ILE A 214 9.44 21.92 1.75
C ILE A 214 9.94 23.30 1.25
N PRO A 215 11.07 23.82 1.77
CA PRO A 215 11.58 25.11 1.35
C PRO A 215 12.33 24.98 0.02
N TYR A 216 12.06 25.89 -0.92
CA TYR A 216 12.74 25.94 -2.21
C TYR A 216 14.26 26.11 -2.05
N MET A 217 15.02 25.27 -2.75
CA MET A 217 16.47 25.40 -2.92
C MET A 217 16.78 26.31 -4.12
N SER A 218 18.05 26.46 -4.47
CA SER A 218 18.46 27.11 -5.70
C SER A 218 19.85 26.61 -6.06
N GLY A 219 20.12 26.40 -7.35
CA GLY A 219 21.36 25.81 -7.84
C GLY A 219 21.16 25.20 -9.23
N GLY A 220 22.12 24.38 -9.67
CA GLY A 220 21.98 23.59 -10.90
C GLY A 220 21.20 22.31 -10.68
N THR A 221 21.31 21.38 -11.62
CA THR A 221 20.48 20.17 -11.68
C THR A 221 21.36 18.92 -11.84
N ALA A 222 21.58 18.16 -10.77
CA ALA A 222 22.33 16.90 -10.75
C ALA A 222 21.39 15.72 -10.40
N THR A 223 20.57 15.33 -11.37
CA THR A 223 19.55 14.29 -11.22
C THR A 223 20.15 12.90 -11.05
N GLY A 224 21.29 12.59 -11.67
CA GLY A 224 21.96 11.30 -11.53
C GLY A 224 22.43 11.04 -10.09
N ASP A 225 23.13 12.00 -9.51
CA ASP A 225 23.56 11.98 -8.11
C ASP A 225 22.36 11.96 -7.16
N ALA A 226 21.28 12.68 -7.50
CA ALA A 226 20.04 12.66 -6.74
C ALA A 226 19.37 11.26 -6.71
N ILE A 227 19.38 10.52 -7.83
CA ILE A 227 18.90 9.14 -7.88
C ILE A 227 19.77 8.24 -7.00
N THR A 228 21.10 8.37 -7.10
CA THR A 228 22.05 7.61 -6.27
C THR A 228 21.80 7.86 -4.79
N TYR A 229 21.69 9.14 -4.40
CA TYR A 229 21.40 9.55 -3.04
C TYR A 229 20.08 8.97 -2.52
N ALA A 230 19.03 8.92 -3.37
CA ALA A 230 17.76 8.30 -3.00
C ALA A 230 17.91 6.81 -2.69
N VAL A 231 18.63 6.06 -3.51
CA VAL A 231 18.89 4.63 -3.28
C VAL A 231 19.62 4.41 -1.95
N GLU A 232 20.63 5.23 -1.66
CA GLU A 232 21.51 5.05 -0.51
C GLU A 232 20.89 5.55 0.82
N ASN A 233 20.11 6.64 0.78
CA ASN A 233 19.67 7.35 1.98
C ASN A 233 18.17 7.28 2.22
N LEU A 234 17.36 7.19 1.17
CA LEU A 234 15.90 7.08 1.32
C LEU A 234 15.45 5.61 1.34
N TYR A 235 15.96 4.78 0.41
CA TYR A 235 15.57 3.37 0.29
C TYR A 235 16.46 2.38 1.07
N VAL A 236 16.83 2.75 2.29
CA VAL A 236 17.65 1.92 3.20
C VAL A 236 16.80 0.82 3.87
N PRO A 237 17.22 -0.46 3.90
CA PRO A 237 16.36 -1.56 4.37
C PRO A 237 15.81 -1.43 5.80
N ARG A 238 16.53 -0.74 6.69
CA ARG A 238 16.08 -0.54 8.09
C ARG A 238 15.01 0.54 8.24
N SER A 239 14.80 1.38 7.23
CA SER A 239 13.85 2.50 7.28
C SER A 239 12.52 2.22 6.57
N MET A 240 12.36 1.06 5.93
CA MET A 240 11.20 0.77 5.08
C MET A 240 10.44 -0.46 5.55
N GLY A 241 9.14 -0.32 5.80
CA GLY A 241 8.25 -1.47 5.89
C GLY A 241 8.22 -2.28 4.58
N MET A 242 7.44 -3.37 4.53
CA MET A 242 7.39 -4.30 3.38
C MET A 242 6.66 -3.77 2.13
N GLY A 243 6.52 -2.45 1.97
CA GLY A 243 5.84 -1.83 0.84
C GLY A 243 6.66 -1.90 -0.46
N LYS A 244 5.98 -1.97 -1.62
CA LYS A 244 6.64 -1.88 -2.93
C LYS A 244 7.25 -0.48 -3.11
N LYS A 245 8.43 -0.40 -3.71
CA LYS A 245 9.21 0.84 -3.80
C LYS A 245 8.93 1.55 -5.12
N TYR A 246 8.47 2.79 -5.03
CA TYR A 246 8.25 3.66 -6.18
C TYR A 246 8.98 4.98 -5.97
N LEU A 247 9.64 5.48 -7.01
CA LEU A 247 10.32 6.77 -7.03
C LEU A 247 9.69 7.62 -8.14
N ILE A 248 9.19 8.80 -7.78
CA ILE A 248 8.71 9.80 -8.75
C ILE A 248 9.75 10.92 -8.82
N ILE A 249 10.33 11.13 -9.99
CA ILE A 249 11.29 12.19 -10.29
C ILE A 249 10.55 13.32 -11.00
N VAL A 250 10.64 14.55 -10.48
CA VAL A 250 10.09 15.74 -11.15
C VAL A 250 11.24 16.70 -11.44
N THR A 251 11.43 17.07 -12.71
CA THR A 251 12.50 17.99 -13.16
C THR A 251 12.04 18.85 -14.33
N ASP A 252 12.62 20.05 -14.45
CA ASP A 252 12.30 21.00 -15.53
C ASP A 252 13.39 21.12 -16.60
N GLY A 253 14.51 20.42 -16.44
CA GLY A 253 15.69 20.64 -17.27
C GLY A 253 16.59 19.44 -17.49
N GLN A 254 17.65 19.69 -18.26
CA GLN A 254 18.70 18.72 -18.52
C GLN A 254 19.61 18.61 -17.30
N SER A 255 19.98 17.38 -16.95
CA SER A 255 20.93 17.15 -15.87
C SER A 255 22.37 17.48 -16.29
N TYR A 256 23.19 17.94 -15.34
CA TYR A 256 24.64 18.17 -15.56
C TYR A 256 25.49 16.90 -15.43
N ASP A 257 24.89 15.79 -15.01
CA ASP A 257 25.51 14.49 -14.79
C ASP A 257 24.80 13.35 -15.56
N ASP A 258 25.39 12.15 -15.54
CA ASP A 258 24.75 10.97 -16.17
C ASP A 258 23.57 10.48 -15.34
N VAL A 259 22.40 10.39 -15.98
CA VAL A 259 21.17 9.88 -15.35
C VAL A 259 20.94 8.38 -15.58
N ARG A 260 21.58 7.79 -16.60
CA ARG A 260 21.32 6.41 -17.03
C ARG A 260 21.83 5.38 -16.04
N GLY A 261 23.10 5.50 -15.65
CA GLY A 261 23.74 4.59 -14.69
C GLY A 261 22.99 4.54 -13.36
N PRO A 262 22.74 5.70 -12.72
CA PRO A 262 21.98 5.78 -11.47
C PRO A 262 20.56 5.21 -11.59
N ALA A 263 19.83 5.51 -12.66
CA ALA A 263 18.48 4.97 -12.87
C ALA A 263 18.47 3.44 -12.99
N ILE A 264 19.43 2.86 -13.72
CA ILE A 264 19.57 1.40 -13.81
C ILE A 264 19.88 0.80 -12.44
N ALA A 265 20.73 1.45 -11.64
CA ALA A 265 21.03 1.01 -10.28
C ALA A 265 19.79 1.03 -9.38
N ALA A 266 18.98 2.09 -9.43
CA ALA A 266 17.72 2.18 -8.69
C ALA A 266 16.74 1.06 -9.09
N GLN A 267 16.59 0.80 -10.39
CA GLN A 267 15.73 -0.27 -10.90
C GLN A 267 16.20 -1.65 -10.44
N ARG A 268 17.52 -1.90 -10.46
CA ARG A 268 18.13 -3.14 -9.92
C ARG A 268 17.93 -3.29 -8.41
N ALA A 269 17.77 -2.19 -7.67
CA ALA A 269 17.42 -2.21 -6.25
C ALA A 269 15.91 -2.46 -5.97
N GLY A 270 15.14 -2.77 -7.03
CA GLY A 270 13.71 -3.07 -6.97
C GLY A 270 12.83 -1.84 -6.80
N ILE A 271 13.30 -0.68 -7.27
CA ILE A 271 12.56 0.59 -7.24
C ILE A 271 11.99 0.85 -8.63
N THR A 272 10.67 0.96 -8.74
CA THR A 272 10.02 1.39 -9.97
C THR A 272 10.06 2.90 -10.08
N VAL A 273 10.64 3.41 -11.17
CA VAL A 273 10.88 4.84 -11.39
C VAL A 273 9.85 5.41 -12.37
N PHE A 274 9.21 6.49 -11.96
CA PHE A 274 8.33 7.35 -12.74
C PHE A 274 9.00 8.70 -12.92
N THR A 275 8.91 9.31 -14.10
CA THR A 275 9.53 10.61 -14.39
C THR A 275 8.49 11.59 -14.92
N VAL A 276 8.51 12.81 -14.39
CA VAL A 276 7.68 13.93 -14.80
C VAL A 276 8.60 15.07 -15.22
N GLY A 277 8.65 15.31 -16.53
CA GLY A 277 9.37 16.45 -17.10
C GLY A 277 8.47 17.65 -17.31
N VAL A 278 9.03 18.84 -17.12
CA VAL A 278 8.36 20.11 -17.42
C VAL A 278 9.24 20.97 -18.31
N ALA A 279 8.65 21.92 -19.04
CA ALA A 279 9.34 22.96 -19.79
C ALA A 279 10.32 22.41 -20.83
N TRP A 280 11.62 22.39 -20.52
CA TRP A 280 12.70 21.98 -21.42
C TRP A 280 13.38 20.67 -20.98
N ALA A 281 12.79 19.92 -20.04
CA ALA A 281 13.28 18.60 -19.65
C ALA A 281 13.42 17.67 -20.88
N PRO A 282 14.63 17.12 -21.16
CA PRO A 282 14.84 16.28 -22.33
C PRO A 282 14.05 14.97 -22.24
N MET A 283 13.18 14.73 -23.23
CA MET A 283 12.36 13.50 -23.27
C MET A 283 13.21 12.21 -23.27
N GLU A 284 14.39 12.24 -23.87
CA GLU A 284 15.31 11.10 -23.88
C GLU A 284 15.82 10.77 -22.47
N ASP A 285 16.20 11.79 -21.68
CA ASP A 285 16.66 11.61 -20.30
C ASP A 285 15.54 11.11 -19.39
N LEU A 286 14.33 11.67 -19.54
CA LEU A 286 13.15 11.21 -18.80
C LEU A 286 12.88 9.72 -19.08
N ARG A 287 12.85 9.33 -20.37
CA ARG A 287 12.69 7.92 -20.75
C ARG A 287 13.84 7.05 -20.28
N ALA A 288 15.07 7.56 -20.29
CA ALA A 288 16.24 6.82 -19.83
C ALA A 288 16.14 6.49 -18.32
N MET A 289 15.62 7.42 -17.52
CA MET A 289 15.44 7.26 -16.08
C MET A 289 14.24 6.38 -15.70
N ALA A 290 13.11 6.53 -16.39
CA ALA A 290 11.87 5.82 -16.09
C ALA A 290 12.04 4.28 -16.16
N SER A 291 11.22 3.53 -15.42
CA SER A 291 11.14 2.07 -15.56
C SER A 291 10.26 1.65 -16.73
N GLU A 292 10.33 0.39 -17.15
CA GLU A 292 9.38 -0.16 -18.12
C GLU A 292 7.98 -0.33 -17.52
N PRO A 293 6.88 -0.10 -18.29
CA PRO A 293 6.84 0.39 -19.68
C PRO A 293 7.05 1.90 -19.79
N LYS A 294 8.02 2.36 -20.60
CA LYS A 294 8.40 3.78 -20.73
C LYS A 294 7.22 4.71 -21.01
N ASP A 295 6.30 4.32 -21.88
CA ASP A 295 5.16 5.16 -22.30
C ASP A 295 4.14 5.43 -21.17
N THR A 296 4.20 4.66 -20.10
CA THR A 296 3.30 4.83 -18.94
C THR A 296 4.01 5.30 -17.68
N HIS A 297 5.34 5.40 -17.72
CA HIS A 297 6.18 5.90 -16.62
C HIS A 297 6.87 7.22 -16.94
N THR A 298 6.69 7.74 -18.16
CA THR A 298 7.25 9.02 -18.60
C THR A 298 6.13 10.00 -18.88
N PHE A 299 6.15 11.14 -18.20
CA PHE A 299 5.18 12.23 -18.33
C PHE A 299 5.91 13.51 -18.70
N PHE A 300 5.30 14.34 -19.55
CA PHE A 300 5.89 15.60 -19.98
C PHE A 300 4.83 16.65 -20.27
N THR A 301 5.05 17.86 -19.76
CA THR A 301 4.24 19.05 -20.06
C THR A 301 5.16 20.23 -20.42
N ARG A 302 4.69 21.14 -21.26
CA ARG A 302 5.46 22.36 -21.60
C ARG A 302 5.41 23.42 -20.50
N GLU A 303 4.37 23.40 -19.67
CA GLU A 303 4.14 24.40 -18.64
C GLU A 303 3.85 23.73 -17.30
N PHE A 304 4.32 24.33 -16.20
CA PHE A 304 4.10 23.84 -14.84
C PHE A 304 2.63 23.77 -14.45
N THR A 305 1.78 24.63 -15.02
CA THR A 305 0.31 24.58 -14.87
C THR A 305 -0.27 23.26 -15.37
N GLY A 306 0.37 22.62 -16.35
CA GLY A 306 0.00 21.31 -16.87
C GLY A 306 0.52 20.13 -16.05
N LEU A 307 1.03 20.33 -14.83
CA LEU A 307 1.42 19.23 -13.95
C LEU A 307 0.22 18.48 -13.37
N GLU A 308 -0.88 19.19 -13.08
CA GLU A 308 -2.05 18.64 -12.37
C GLU A 308 -2.68 17.43 -13.10
N GLN A 309 -2.66 17.44 -14.44
CA GLN A 309 -3.18 16.32 -15.25
C GLN A 309 -2.46 14.99 -15.04
N PHE A 310 -1.25 14.97 -14.45
CA PHE A 310 -0.47 13.73 -14.27
C PHE A 310 -0.79 12.98 -12.99
N GLU A 311 -1.54 13.57 -12.05
CA GLU A 311 -1.90 12.92 -10.79
C GLU A 311 -2.53 11.54 -11.01
N GLN A 312 -3.66 11.49 -11.71
CA GLN A 312 -4.43 10.27 -11.91
C GLN A 312 -3.70 9.23 -12.80
N PRO A 313 -3.05 9.60 -13.92
CA PRO A 313 -2.20 8.68 -14.66
C PRO A 313 -1.09 8.03 -13.83
N ILE A 314 -0.38 8.79 -12.99
CA ILE A 314 0.70 8.26 -12.14
C ILE A 314 0.13 7.30 -11.09
N VAL A 315 -0.94 7.68 -10.39
CA VAL A 315 -1.60 6.81 -9.40
C VAL A 315 -2.07 5.50 -10.03
N ARG A 316 -2.67 5.55 -11.22
CA ARG A 316 -3.08 4.34 -11.96
C ARG A 316 -1.89 3.49 -12.39
N GLY A 317 -0.80 4.11 -12.85
CA GLY A 317 0.44 3.43 -13.21
C GLY A 317 1.02 2.66 -12.02
N ILE A 318 1.17 3.33 -10.87
CA ILE A 318 1.61 2.69 -9.61
C ILE A 318 0.72 1.49 -9.27
N CYS A 319 -0.60 1.66 -9.35
CA CYS A 319 -1.53 0.59 -9.03
C CYS A 319 -1.51 -0.59 -10.00
N ARG A 320 -1.30 -0.33 -11.29
CA ARG A 320 -1.13 -1.39 -12.30
C ARG A 320 0.15 -2.18 -12.02
N ASP A 321 1.27 -1.51 -11.87
CA ASP A 321 2.56 -2.15 -11.57
C ASP A 321 2.53 -2.92 -10.26
N PHE A 322 1.83 -2.39 -9.26
CA PHE A 322 1.62 -3.09 -8.00
C PHE A 322 0.96 -4.46 -8.23
N THR A 323 0.02 -4.57 -9.16
CA THR A 323 -0.69 -5.82 -9.49
C THR A 323 0.07 -6.75 -10.43
N GLU A 324 0.85 -6.22 -11.39
CA GLU A 324 1.54 -7.04 -12.39
C GLU A 324 2.77 -7.77 -11.83
N PHE A 325 3.40 -7.20 -10.80
CA PHE A 325 4.54 -7.81 -10.10
C PHE A 325 4.13 -8.56 -8.81
N ASN A 326 2.89 -9.07 -8.71
CA ASN A 326 2.36 -9.82 -7.55
C ASN A 326 1.80 -11.19 -7.96
#